data_AF-A0A3L9M3C9-F1
#
_entry.id   AF-A0A3L9M3C9-F1
#
_cell.length_a   1.000
_cell.length_b   1.000
_cell.length_c   1.000
_cell.angle_alpha   90.00
_cell.angle_beta   90.00
_cell.angle_gamma   90.00
#
_symmetry.space_group_name_H-M   'P 1'
#
loop_
_entity.id
_entity.type
_entity.pdbx_description
1 polymer ?
#
loop_
_entity_poly.entity_id
_entity_poly.type
_entity_poly.pdbx_seq_one_letter_code
_entity_poly.pdbx_strand_id
1 'polypeptide(L)'
;MYRLIIFSIILFLYSCKIDYKHIKEKELEYSVNIISNKNYKDDRFQPPFFSIIGKNPETNKIDTFEDGRWFSSISDSIEIGDTVYKKKGDNFFLIKKKNLILKVKDKSNKKGEFIEILKR
;
A
#
# COMPACT_ATOMS: atom_id res chain seq x y z
N MET A 1 13.47 -46.89 20.35
CA MET A 1 12.92 -45.56 20.72
C MET A 1 13.45 -44.41 19.88
N TYR A 2 14.77 -44.21 19.73
CA TYR A 2 15.35 -43.09 18.95
C TYR A 2 14.87 -42.98 17.48
N ARG A 3 14.61 -44.10 16.80
CA ARG A 3 14.14 -44.10 15.40
C ARG A 3 12.71 -43.53 15.23
N LEU A 4 11.85 -43.65 16.24
CA LEU A 4 10.49 -43.08 16.21
C LEU A 4 10.50 -41.57 16.46
N ILE A 5 11.43 -41.09 17.29
CA ILE A 5 11.60 -39.65 17.57
C ILE A 5 12.06 -38.92 16.31
N ILE A 6 13.02 -39.49 15.58
CA ILE A 6 13.52 -38.93 14.31
C ILE A 6 12.39 -38.86 13.27
N PHE A 7 11.56 -39.90 13.18
CA PHE A 7 10.44 -39.94 12.23
C PHE A 7 9.36 -38.88 12.54
N SER A 8 9.09 -38.65 13.83
CA SER A 8 8.19 -37.60 14.31
C SER A 8 8.69 -36.19 13.95
N ILE A 9 9.99 -35.93 14.12
CA ILE A 9 10.60 -34.64 13.78
C ILE A 9 10.52 -34.35 12.27
N ILE A 10 10.76 -35.37 11.43
CA ILE A 10 10.69 -35.23 9.97
C ILE A 10 9.26 -34.92 9.51
N LEU A 11 8.25 -35.58 10.09
CA LEU A 11 6.83 -35.30 9.80
C LEU A 11 6.44 -33.87 10.22
N PHE A 12 6.92 -33.39 11.36
CA PHE A 12 6.63 -32.05 11.84
C PHE A 12 7.20 -30.96 10.94
N LEU A 13 8.40 -31.18 10.37
CA LEU A 13 9.02 -30.24 9.42
C LEU A 13 8.29 -30.21 8.07
N TYR A 14 7.72 -31.33 7.62
CA TYR A 14 6.97 -31.39 6.36
C TYR A 14 5.60 -30.69 6.43
N SER A 15 4.97 -30.62 7.61
CA SER A 15 3.70 -29.88 7.80
C SER A 15 3.89 -28.36 7.83
N CYS A 16 5.11 -27.86 8.00
CA CYS A 16 5.41 -26.43 8.04
C CYS A 16 5.75 -25.88 6.64
N LYS A 17 4.89 -26.12 5.65
CA LYS A 17 4.96 -25.36 4.39
C LYS A 17 4.34 -24.00 4.63
N ILE A 18 5.19 -23.02 4.93
CA ILE A 18 4.79 -21.62 5.05
C ILE A 18 4.25 -21.17 3.69
N ASP A 19 2.97 -20.80 3.65
CA ASP A 19 2.34 -20.26 2.46
C ASP A 19 2.74 -18.78 2.28
N TYR A 20 3.84 -18.57 1.56
CA TYR A 20 4.42 -17.25 1.31
C TYR A 20 3.46 -16.29 0.58
N LYS A 21 2.47 -16.80 -0.17
CA LYS A 21 1.50 -15.94 -0.88
C LYS A 21 0.59 -15.21 0.11
N HIS A 22 0.04 -15.93 1.08
CA HIS A 22 -0.82 -15.33 2.09
C HIS A 22 -0.10 -14.37 3.03
N ILE A 23 1.22 -14.52 3.20
CA ILE A 23 2.02 -13.57 3.98
C ILE A 23 2.15 -12.22 3.25
N LYS A 24 2.41 -12.22 1.94
CA LYS A 24 2.53 -10.98 1.15
C LYS A 24 1.22 -10.19 1.11
N GLU A 25 0.09 -10.86 0.93
CA GLU A 25 -1.23 -10.20 0.97
C GLU A 25 -1.53 -9.62 2.36
N LYS A 26 -1.08 -10.27 3.44
CA LYS A 26 -1.25 -9.75 4.81
C LYS A 26 -0.44 -8.49 5.11
N GLU A 27 0.68 -8.32 4.42
CA GLU A 27 1.57 -7.17 4.59
C GLU A 27 1.07 -5.93 3.83
N LEU A 28 0.31 -6.11 2.76
CA LEU A 28 -0.20 -5.05 1.92
C LEU A 28 -1.53 -4.53 2.47
N GLU A 29 -1.60 -3.24 2.77
CA GLU A 29 -2.85 -2.60 3.19
C GLU A 29 -3.67 -2.22 1.96
N TYR A 30 -3.01 -1.64 0.94
CA TYR A 30 -3.59 -1.48 -0.39
C TYR A 30 -2.52 -1.19 -1.45
N SER A 31 -2.81 -1.55 -2.71
CA SER A 31 -2.08 -1.11 -3.90
C SER A 31 -3.06 -0.89 -5.04
N VAL A 32 -2.99 0.28 -5.68
CA VAL A 32 -4.07 0.75 -6.55
C VAL A 32 -3.51 1.59 -7.70
N ASN A 33 -3.88 1.24 -8.93
CA ASN A 33 -3.68 2.09 -10.10
C ASN A 33 -4.88 3.02 -10.26
N ILE A 34 -4.64 4.32 -10.26
CA ILE A 34 -5.71 5.32 -10.23
C ILE A 34 -6.34 5.46 -11.60
N ILE A 35 -7.66 5.31 -11.64
CA ILE A 35 -8.47 5.49 -12.86
C ILE A 35 -9.34 6.75 -12.77
N SER A 36 -9.67 7.18 -11.56
CA SER A 36 -10.39 8.43 -11.30
C SER A 36 -10.10 8.88 -9.87
N ASN A 37 -9.91 10.17 -9.67
CA ASN A 37 -9.73 10.77 -8.36
C ASN A 37 -10.58 12.04 -8.23
N LYS A 38 -11.13 12.28 -7.04
CA LYS A 38 -11.77 13.54 -6.68
C LYS A 38 -10.78 14.37 -5.90
N ASN A 39 -10.05 15.30 -6.54
CA ASN A 39 -9.15 16.19 -5.80
C ASN A 39 -9.94 17.33 -5.13
N TYR A 40 -9.31 18.13 -4.26
CA TYR A 40 -9.98 19.28 -3.61
C TYR A 40 -10.18 20.48 -4.54
N LYS A 41 -9.49 20.51 -5.68
CA LYS A 41 -9.61 21.59 -6.67
C LYS A 41 -10.87 21.47 -7.50
N ASP A 42 -11.30 20.25 -7.78
CA ASP A 42 -12.48 19.92 -8.58
C ASP A 42 -13.76 19.86 -7.73
N ASP A 43 -13.60 19.68 -6.42
CA ASP A 43 -14.70 19.30 -5.54
C ASP A 43 -14.57 20.05 -4.20
N ARG A 44 -15.61 20.78 -3.76
CA ARG A 44 -15.70 21.52 -2.48
C ARG A 44 -15.72 20.60 -1.23
N PHE A 45 -15.11 19.43 -1.32
CA PHE A 45 -15.14 18.40 -0.29
C PHE A 45 -14.09 18.64 0.79
N GLN A 46 -14.42 18.29 2.02
CA GLN A 46 -13.51 18.40 3.16
C GLN A 46 -12.54 17.20 3.20
N PRO A 47 -11.39 17.31 3.89
CA PRO A 47 -10.39 16.26 4.07
C PRO A 47 -10.89 14.81 4.20
N PRO A 48 -11.91 14.50 5.04
CA PRO A 48 -12.36 13.13 5.24
C PRO A 48 -13.10 12.50 4.04
N PHE A 49 -13.52 13.27 3.04
CA PHE A 49 -14.33 12.78 1.92
C PHE A 49 -13.54 12.57 0.63
N PHE A 50 -12.22 12.72 0.68
CA PHE A 50 -11.38 12.41 -0.46
C PHE A 50 -11.46 10.92 -0.78
N SER A 51 -11.81 10.59 -2.02
CA SER A 51 -11.87 9.21 -2.47
C SER A 51 -11.10 9.04 -3.77
N ILE A 52 -10.43 7.90 -3.87
CA ILE A 52 -9.72 7.48 -5.07
C ILE A 52 -10.41 6.24 -5.59
N ILE A 53 -10.74 6.22 -6.88
CA ILE A 53 -11.18 5.01 -7.57
C ILE A 53 -9.99 4.47 -8.35
N GLY A 54 -9.72 3.19 -8.17
CA GLY A 54 -8.63 2.57 -8.90
C GLY A 54 -8.71 1.07 -8.98
N LYS A 55 -7.76 0.50 -9.70
CA LYS A 55 -7.68 -0.92 -10.02
C LYS A 55 -6.57 -1.56 -9.20
N ASN A 56 -6.89 -2.59 -8.45
CA ASN A 56 -5.88 -3.38 -7.77
C ASN A 56 -5.02 -4.10 -8.84
N PRO A 57 -3.69 -3.92 -8.83
CA PRO A 57 -2.81 -4.46 -9.87
C PRO A 57 -2.68 -6.00 -9.81
N GLU A 58 -2.95 -6.62 -8.67
CA GLU A 58 -2.85 -8.08 -8.49
C GLU A 58 -4.17 -8.77 -8.86
N THR A 59 -5.29 -8.23 -8.40
CA THR A 59 -6.61 -8.86 -8.60
C THR A 59 -7.37 -8.33 -9.81
N ASN A 60 -6.91 -7.22 -10.40
CA ASN A 60 -7.53 -6.53 -11.52
C ASN A 60 -8.96 -6.01 -11.24
N LYS A 61 -9.39 -6.03 -9.97
CA LYS A 61 -10.71 -5.52 -9.53
C LYS A 61 -10.65 -4.01 -9.34
N ILE A 62 -11.74 -3.34 -9.70
CA ILE A 62 -11.94 -1.91 -9.41
C ILE A 62 -12.45 -1.80 -7.98
N ASP A 63 -11.87 -0.86 -7.23
CA ASP A 63 -12.24 -0.60 -5.85
C ASP A 63 -12.20 0.92 -5.56
N THR A 64 -12.99 1.34 -4.58
CA THR A 64 -13.09 2.73 -4.14
C THR A 64 -12.45 2.85 -2.78
N PHE A 65 -11.41 3.67 -2.70
CA PHE A 65 -10.66 3.91 -1.48
C PHE A 65 -11.18 5.18 -0.84
N GLU A 66 -12.01 4.99 0.18
CA GLU A 66 -12.65 6.08 0.93
C GLU A 66 -11.84 6.53 2.15
N ASP A 67 -10.67 5.92 2.41
CA ASP A 67 -9.78 6.34 3.50
C ASP A 67 -9.00 7.62 3.13
N GLY A 68 -9.77 8.68 2.87
CA GLY A 68 -9.28 9.94 2.36
C GLY A 68 -8.30 10.65 3.26
N ARG A 69 -8.26 10.31 4.56
CA ARG A 69 -7.38 10.96 5.53
C ARG A 69 -5.91 10.79 5.18
N TRP A 70 -5.48 9.60 4.80
CA TRP A 70 -4.08 9.34 4.47
C TRP A 70 -3.58 10.14 3.27
N PHE A 71 -4.47 10.38 2.30
CA PHE A 71 -4.09 11.01 1.03
C PHE A 71 -4.49 12.46 0.91
N SER A 72 -5.38 12.93 1.78
CA SER A 72 -5.94 14.28 1.75
C SER A 72 -4.84 15.35 1.65
N SER A 73 -3.78 15.24 2.44
CA SER A 73 -2.70 16.23 2.45
C SER A 73 -1.96 16.39 1.12
N ILE A 74 -2.05 15.40 0.22
CA ILE A 74 -1.32 15.36 -1.05
C ILE A 74 -2.22 15.05 -2.26
N SER A 75 -3.54 15.10 -2.09
CA SER A 75 -4.54 14.71 -3.09
C SER A 75 -4.35 15.43 -4.42
N ASP A 76 -3.96 16.70 -4.38
CA ASP A 76 -3.67 17.52 -5.56
C ASP A 76 -2.45 17.06 -6.35
N SER A 77 -1.59 16.24 -5.75
CA SER A 77 -0.42 15.64 -6.39
C SER A 77 -0.70 14.23 -6.94
N ILE A 78 -1.89 13.69 -6.70
CA ILE A 78 -2.33 12.40 -7.21
C ILE A 78 -3.02 12.59 -8.55
N GLU A 79 -2.59 11.83 -9.57
CA GLU A 79 -3.13 11.93 -10.92
C GLU A 79 -3.60 10.56 -11.45
N ILE A 80 -4.50 10.59 -12.44
CA ILE A 80 -4.92 9.38 -13.15
C ILE A 80 -3.69 8.72 -13.80
N GLY A 81 -3.55 7.41 -13.61
CA GLY A 81 -2.40 6.63 -14.07
C GLY A 81 -1.28 6.46 -13.04
N ASP A 82 -1.31 7.19 -11.91
CA ASP A 82 -0.40 6.92 -10.79
C ASP A 82 -0.77 5.60 -10.11
N THR A 83 0.23 4.97 -9.48
CA THR A 83 -0.01 3.83 -8.58
C THR A 83 0.25 4.25 -7.14
N VAL A 84 -0.75 4.09 -6.27
CA VAL A 84 -0.61 4.33 -4.84
C VAL A 84 -0.44 3.01 -4.10
N TYR A 85 0.46 2.98 -3.12
CA TYR A 85 0.82 1.79 -2.37
C TYR A 85 0.96 2.10 -0.89
N LYS A 86 0.37 1.26 -0.03
CA LYS A 86 0.54 1.29 1.42
C LYS A 86 0.73 -0.11 1.96
N LYS A 87 1.79 -0.25 2.74
CA LYS A 87 2.03 -1.45 3.54
C LYS A 87 1.38 -1.30 4.91
N LYS A 88 0.78 -2.36 5.41
CA LYS A 88 0.22 -2.41 6.75
C LYS A 88 1.33 -2.20 7.79
N GLY A 89 1.07 -1.34 8.76
CA GLY A 89 2.02 -1.01 9.83
C GLY A 89 3.07 0.05 9.46
N ASP A 90 3.26 0.38 8.18
CA ASP A 90 4.10 1.50 7.79
C ASP A 90 3.40 2.84 8.10
N ASN A 91 4.18 3.84 8.50
CA ASN A 91 3.70 5.22 8.74
C ASN A 91 3.86 6.12 7.50
N PHE A 92 3.98 5.51 6.34
CA PHE A 92 4.14 6.18 5.07
C PHE A 92 3.40 5.41 3.97
N PHE A 93 3.12 6.08 2.86
CA PHE A 93 2.68 5.46 1.62
C PHE A 93 3.58 5.91 0.48
N LEU A 94 3.48 5.19 -0.65
CA LEU A 94 4.22 5.48 -1.87
C LEU A 94 3.25 5.86 -2.98
N ILE A 95 3.66 6.83 -3.79
CA ILE A 95 2.99 7.18 -5.05
C ILE A 95 4.00 6.98 -6.16
N LYS A 96 3.80 5.95 -6.96
CA LYS A 96 4.61 5.70 -8.15
C LYS A 96 4.03 6.51 -9.30
N LYS A 97 4.79 7.50 -9.72
CA LYS A 97 4.56 8.27 -10.93
C LYS A 97 5.33 7.66 -12.10
N LYS A 98 5.14 8.19 -13.31
CA LYS A 98 5.83 7.74 -14.53
C LYS A 98 7.36 7.68 -14.35
N ASN A 99 7.95 8.74 -13.80
CA ASN A 99 9.41 8.94 -13.75
C ASN A 99 10.02 8.88 -12.34
N LEU A 100 9.21 8.82 -11.29
CA LEU A 100 9.69 8.93 -9.91
C LEU A 100 8.73 8.23 -8.94
N ILE A 101 9.19 8.02 -7.71
CA ILE A 101 8.37 7.52 -6.61
C ILE A 101 8.38 8.58 -5.50
N LEU A 102 7.20 8.99 -5.07
CA LEU A 102 7.04 9.84 -3.90
C LEU A 102 6.83 8.94 -2.68
N LYS A 103 7.59 9.17 -1.61
CA LYS A 103 7.35 8.59 -0.30
C LYS A 103 6.77 9.65 0.61
N VAL A 104 5.50 9.47 0.99
CA VAL A 104 4.77 10.42 1.81
C VAL A 104 4.64 9.86 3.22
N LYS A 105 5.19 10.57 4.20
CA LYS A 105 5.20 10.19 5.61
C LYS A 105 4.10 10.94 6.35
N ASP A 106 3.50 10.28 7.34
CA ASP A 106 2.47 10.86 8.21
C ASP A 106 3.05 11.97 9.14
N LYS A 107 4.36 11.89 9.42
CA LYS A 107 5.10 12.88 10.19
C LYS A 107 6.25 13.44 9.37
N SER A 108 6.59 14.70 9.62
CA SER A 108 7.74 15.34 8.99
C SER A 108 9.04 14.60 9.34
N ASN A 109 9.95 14.54 8.38
CA ASN A 109 11.30 14.03 8.58
C ASN A 109 12.12 15.02 9.45
N LYS A 110 13.38 14.68 9.76
CA LYS A 110 14.28 15.57 10.52
C LYS A 110 14.52 16.95 9.87
N LYS A 111 14.14 17.14 8.61
CA LYS A 111 14.21 18.40 7.84
C LYS A 111 12.87 19.13 7.75
N GLY A 112 11.81 18.62 8.39
CA GLY A 112 10.47 19.20 8.31
C GLY A 112 9.65 18.77 7.08
N GLU A 113 10.16 17.88 6.23
CA GLU A 113 9.51 17.49 4.98
C GLU A 113 8.63 16.24 5.17
N PHE A 114 7.43 16.28 4.59
CA PHE A 114 6.49 15.14 4.58
C PHE A 114 6.65 14.24 3.36
N ILE A 115 7.25 14.76 2.29
CA ILE A 115 7.40 14.08 1.00
C ILE A 115 8.89 13.92 0.71
N GLU A 116 9.30 12.69 0.43
CA GLU A 116 10.65 12.34 0.02
C GLU A 116 10.59 11.82 -1.43
N ILE A 117 11.33 12.45 -2.34
CA ILE A 117 11.39 12.04 -3.74
C ILE A 117 12.45 10.95 -3.88
N LEU A 118 12.00 9.74 -4.17
CA LEU A 118 12.85 8.62 -4.53
C LEU A 118 13.03 8.64 -6.04
N LYS A 119 14.25 8.95 -6.49
CA LYS A 119 14.64 8.77 -7.89
C LYS A 119 14.71 7.28 -8.18
N ARG A 120 14.29 6.93 -9.39
CA ARG A 120 14.21 5.55 -9.88
C ARG A 120 15.56 5.07 -10.38
#